data_AF-W4G6A7-F1
#
_entry.id   AF-W4G6A7-F1
#
_cell.length_a   1.000
_cell.length_b   1.000
_cell.length_c   1.000
_cell.angle_alpha   90.00
_cell.angle_beta   90.00
_cell.angle_gamma   90.00
#
_symmetry.space_group_name_H-M   'P 1'
#
loop_
_entity.id
_entity.type
_entity.pdbx_description
1 polymer ?
#
loop_
_entity_poly.entity_id
_entity_poly.type
_entity_poly.pdbx_seq_one_letter_code
_entity_poly.pdbx_strand_id
1 'polypeptide(L)'
;MLTTVATVAAAATGGIAVALYVFGHHIHLAASKVDAIVRLRALATSWMVRLSGTSSSLSKLDVVAQLAPNVIRVLGLNPGRMTLQGTNTYIVGAGKQRILIDTGDGSKAYMELLVATMHRFDIDGFSDILLTHGHFDHVGGCWALQKAFPKAKMWKLLTYTSTATAPACECSAHVSNSFVHDQFHMHDLHALSVSNESIQTEGAAIGVLRTPGHTNDHVCFTLRNDDTNQVTIFTGDCVLGEGTCTFQNLSEYMASLELLKSQDPATLYPGHGPVLHNAIEAIDMYISHRRKREDEIVAFLTSLHTNGATPAQIVSKLYPGLPYALTIPAKRNVQLHLNKLVGDGKVFPAPSGSYQITKAL
;
A
#
# COMPACT_ATOMS: atom_id res chain seq x y z
N MET A 1 -28.80 -12.69 -27.80
CA MET A 1 -29.18 -11.73 -26.73
C MET A 1 -28.18 -11.65 -25.57
N LEU A 2 -27.27 -12.61 -25.38
CA LEU A 2 -26.23 -12.56 -24.32
C LEU A 2 -24.94 -11.82 -24.69
N THR A 3 -24.72 -11.50 -25.98
CA THR A 3 -23.49 -10.84 -26.46
C THR A 3 -23.56 -9.31 -26.44
N THR A 4 -24.76 -8.72 -26.38
CA THR A 4 -24.96 -7.26 -26.41
C THR A 4 -24.90 -6.59 -25.03
N VAL A 5 -25.11 -7.32 -23.94
CA VAL A 5 -25.10 -6.75 -22.57
C VAL A 5 -23.66 -6.57 -22.05
N ALA A 6 -22.73 -7.46 -22.43
CA ALA A 6 -21.33 -7.37 -22.02
C ALA A 6 -20.58 -6.18 -22.68
N THR A 7 -20.93 -5.83 -23.91
CA THR A 7 -20.30 -4.72 -24.65
C THR A 7 -20.78 -3.35 -24.13
N VAL A 8 -22.03 -3.24 -23.70
CA VAL A 8 -22.59 -2.01 -23.12
C VAL A 8 -22.02 -1.75 -21.72
N ALA A 9 -21.79 -2.80 -20.92
CA ALA A 9 -21.15 -2.66 -19.60
C ALA A 9 -19.68 -2.20 -19.68
N ALA A 10 -18.91 -2.70 -20.65
CA ALA A 10 -17.51 -2.30 -20.88
C ALA A 10 -17.38 -0.86 -21.41
N ALA A 11 -18.31 -0.40 -22.26
CA ALA A 11 -18.33 0.97 -22.76
C ALA A 11 -18.74 1.99 -21.67
N ALA A 12 -19.68 1.63 -20.78
CA ALA A 12 -20.12 2.49 -19.68
C ALA A 12 -19.05 2.65 -18.58
N THR A 13 -18.32 1.58 -18.25
CA THR A 13 -17.20 1.63 -17.28
C THR A 13 -15.99 2.38 -17.83
N GLY A 14 -15.67 2.23 -19.12
CA GLY A 14 -14.63 3.02 -19.78
C GLY A 14 -14.94 4.53 -19.83
N GLY A 15 -16.20 4.89 -20.11
CA GLY A 15 -16.65 6.29 -20.15
C GLY A 15 -16.61 7.00 -18.79
N ILE A 16 -16.96 6.30 -17.71
CA ILE A 16 -16.94 6.86 -16.34
C ILE A 16 -15.50 7.00 -15.82
N ALA A 17 -14.61 6.04 -16.13
CA ALA A 17 -13.20 6.12 -15.74
C ALA A 17 -12.48 7.29 -16.43
N VAL A 18 -12.77 7.53 -17.71
CA VAL A 18 -12.25 8.70 -18.44
C VAL A 18 -12.89 9.99 -17.95
N ALA A 19 -14.20 10.00 -17.65
CA ALA A 19 -14.87 11.18 -17.11
C ALA A 19 -14.32 11.60 -15.74
N LEU A 20 -14.05 10.65 -14.83
CA LEU A 20 -13.44 10.94 -13.52
C LEU A 20 -11.98 11.38 -13.64
N TYR A 21 -11.25 10.86 -14.62
CA TYR A 21 -9.88 11.28 -14.93
C TYR A 21 -9.83 12.70 -15.52
N VAL A 22 -10.76 13.05 -16.42
CA VAL A 22 -10.85 14.38 -17.05
C VAL A 22 -11.45 15.44 -16.11
N PHE A 23 -12.45 15.10 -15.29
CA PHE A 23 -13.02 16.03 -14.29
C PHE A 23 -12.05 16.34 -13.13
N GLY A 24 -11.01 15.53 -12.94
CA GLY A 24 -10.02 15.72 -11.88
C GLY A 24 -9.16 16.99 -12.02
N HIS A 25 -9.17 17.64 -13.18
CA HIS A 25 -8.21 18.70 -13.50
C HIS A 25 -8.66 20.13 -13.16
N HIS A 26 -9.94 20.37 -12.82
CA HIS A 26 -10.49 21.74 -12.67
C HIS A 26 -11.54 21.93 -11.58
N ILE A 27 -11.23 21.64 -10.30
CA ILE A 27 -12.11 22.08 -9.20
C ILE A 27 -11.27 22.56 -8.01
N HIS A 28 -11.17 23.89 -7.85
CA HIS A 28 -10.80 24.53 -6.59
C HIS A 28 -12.07 24.84 -5.79
N LEU A 29 -12.34 24.10 -4.71
CA LEU A 29 -13.45 24.38 -3.80
C LEU A 29 -13.07 24.10 -2.34
N ALA A 30 -13.74 24.83 -1.44
CA ALA A 30 -13.51 24.91 0.00
C ALA A 30 -13.39 23.55 0.72
N ALA A 31 -12.57 23.53 1.77
CA ALA A 31 -12.10 22.35 2.52
C ALA A 31 -13.21 21.34 2.89
N SER A 32 -14.41 21.77 3.29
CA SER A 32 -15.50 20.86 3.68
C SER A 32 -16.11 20.05 2.52
N LYS A 33 -15.93 20.47 1.27
CA LYS A 33 -16.36 19.71 0.08
C LYS A 33 -15.29 18.73 -0.40
N VAL A 34 -14.04 18.93 0.01
CA VAL A 34 -12.92 18.04 -0.31
C VAL A 34 -13.14 16.67 0.33
N ASP A 35 -13.61 16.62 1.58
CA ASP A 35 -13.80 15.35 2.31
C ASP A 35 -14.87 14.44 1.69
N ALA A 36 -16.01 14.99 1.25
CA ALA A 36 -17.05 14.21 0.59
C ALA A 36 -16.57 13.64 -0.76
N ILE A 37 -15.84 14.42 -1.54
CA ILE A 37 -15.28 14.01 -2.84
C ILE A 37 -14.19 12.95 -2.65
N VAL A 38 -13.34 13.11 -1.65
CA VAL A 38 -12.28 12.18 -1.28
C VAL A 38 -12.87 10.84 -0.84
N ARG A 39 -13.90 10.86 0.03
CA ARG A 39 -14.66 9.66 0.44
C ARG A 39 -15.33 8.98 -0.76
N LEU A 40 -16.00 9.75 -1.63
CA LEU A 40 -16.62 9.22 -2.85
C LEU A 40 -15.60 8.59 -3.81
N ARG A 41 -14.43 9.22 -3.99
CA ARG A 41 -13.33 8.67 -4.80
C ARG A 41 -12.77 7.38 -4.20
N ALA A 42 -12.56 7.34 -2.89
CA ALA A 42 -12.08 6.16 -2.18
C ALA A 42 -13.08 4.99 -2.31
N LEU A 43 -14.37 5.27 -2.09
CA LEU A 43 -15.46 4.30 -2.27
C LEU A 43 -15.57 3.82 -3.72
N ALA A 44 -15.46 4.72 -4.69
CA ALA A 44 -15.50 4.38 -6.11
C ALA A 44 -14.29 3.51 -6.53
N THR A 45 -13.10 3.83 -6.02
CA THR A 45 -11.88 3.04 -6.27
C THR A 45 -11.99 1.65 -5.66
N SER A 46 -12.47 1.56 -4.41
CA SER A 46 -12.74 0.29 -3.74
C SER A 46 -13.79 -0.55 -4.48
N TRP A 47 -14.86 0.07 -4.97
CA TRP A 47 -15.86 -0.58 -5.82
C TRP A 47 -15.25 -1.13 -7.12
N MET A 48 -14.37 -0.37 -7.77
CA MET A 48 -13.66 -0.85 -8.97
C MET A 48 -12.74 -2.03 -8.65
N VAL A 49 -12.04 -2.01 -7.51
CA VAL A 49 -11.19 -3.13 -7.07
C VAL A 49 -12.03 -4.39 -6.83
N ARG A 50 -13.18 -4.27 -6.15
CA ARG A 50 -14.10 -5.41 -5.93
C ARG A 50 -14.64 -6.00 -7.24
N LEU A 51 -14.98 -5.15 -8.22
CA LEU A 51 -15.50 -5.61 -9.51
C LEU A 51 -14.45 -6.24 -10.43
N SER A 52 -13.16 -6.04 -10.13
CA SER A 52 -12.07 -6.57 -10.96
C SER A 52 -11.88 -8.09 -10.81
N GLY A 53 -12.57 -8.73 -9.85
CA GLY A 53 -12.48 -10.16 -9.55
C GLY A 53 -11.19 -10.55 -8.82
N THR A 54 -11.03 -11.84 -8.54
CA THR A 54 -9.80 -12.41 -7.94
C THR A 54 -9.09 -13.33 -8.93
N SER A 55 -7.78 -13.44 -8.80
CA SER A 55 -7.04 -14.47 -9.53
C SER A 55 -7.43 -15.86 -8.98
N SER A 56 -7.73 -16.81 -9.86
CA SER A 56 -8.10 -18.18 -9.49
C SER A 56 -6.91 -19.01 -8.96
N SER A 57 -5.69 -18.48 -9.02
CA SER A 57 -4.46 -19.17 -8.62
C SER A 57 -3.94 -18.80 -7.22
N LEU A 58 -4.68 -17.97 -6.48
CA LEU A 58 -4.23 -17.49 -5.18
C LEU A 58 -4.26 -18.60 -4.12
N SER A 59 -3.32 -18.55 -3.18
CA SER A 59 -3.35 -19.45 -2.03
C SER A 59 -4.64 -19.29 -1.23
N LYS A 60 -5.14 -20.39 -0.65
CA LYS A 60 -6.30 -20.33 0.24
C LYS A 60 -5.86 -19.89 1.62
N LEU A 61 -6.51 -18.86 2.14
CA LEU A 61 -6.26 -18.33 3.48
C LEU A 61 -7.49 -18.53 4.35
N ASP A 62 -7.28 -19.04 5.57
CA ASP A 62 -8.32 -19.03 6.58
C ASP A 62 -8.70 -17.59 6.93
N VAL A 63 -10.01 -17.36 7.06
CA VAL A 63 -10.59 -16.05 7.39
C VAL A 63 -10.11 -15.52 8.74
N VAL A 64 -9.77 -16.42 9.67
CA VAL A 64 -9.15 -16.13 10.96
C VAL A 64 -8.08 -17.18 11.20
N ALA A 65 -6.85 -16.75 11.48
CA ALA A 65 -5.73 -17.64 11.77
C ALA A 65 -4.91 -17.10 12.94
N GLN A 66 -4.61 -17.94 13.93
CA GLN A 66 -3.62 -17.61 14.96
C GLN A 66 -2.24 -17.94 14.39
N LEU A 67 -1.44 -16.89 14.13
CA LEU A 67 -0.14 -17.01 13.47
C LEU A 67 1.00 -17.22 14.48
N ALA A 68 0.85 -16.64 15.67
CA ALA A 68 1.75 -16.79 16.80
C ALA A 68 0.94 -16.71 18.11
N PRO A 69 1.50 -17.05 19.28
CA PRO A 69 0.79 -16.95 20.56
C PRO A 69 0.14 -15.58 20.80
N ASN A 70 0.82 -14.50 20.38
CA ASN A 70 0.40 -13.11 20.53
C ASN A 70 -0.01 -12.44 19.20
N VAL A 71 -0.23 -13.19 18.11
CA VAL A 71 -0.62 -12.62 16.80
C VAL A 71 -1.75 -13.43 16.17
N ILE A 72 -2.87 -12.76 15.90
CA ILE A 72 -4.03 -13.32 15.19
C ILE A 72 -4.25 -12.48 13.94
N ARG A 73 -4.41 -13.13 12.78
CA ARG A 73 -4.82 -12.50 11.53
C ARG A 73 -6.32 -12.67 11.33
N VAL A 74 -6.98 -11.59 10.93
CA VAL A 74 -8.38 -11.56 10.50
C VAL A 74 -8.43 -10.99 9.09
N LEU A 75 -9.07 -11.69 8.15
CA LEU A 75 -9.25 -11.18 6.79
C LEU A 75 -10.36 -10.13 6.72
N GLY A 76 -10.11 -9.05 5.98
CA GLY A 76 -11.03 -7.94 5.72
C GLY A 76 -12.27 -8.31 4.89
N LEU A 77 -12.36 -9.56 4.42
CA LEU A 77 -13.45 -10.09 3.58
C LEU A 77 -13.73 -9.22 2.32
N ASN A 78 -12.68 -8.61 1.79
CA ASN A 78 -12.69 -7.68 0.66
C ASN A 78 -11.77 -8.17 -0.48
N PRO A 79 -11.99 -9.38 -1.02
CA PRO A 79 -11.14 -9.93 -2.07
C PRO A 79 -11.22 -9.10 -3.36
N GLY A 80 -10.10 -9.03 -4.09
CA GLY A 80 -10.00 -8.26 -5.33
C GLY A 80 -8.62 -8.38 -5.97
N ARG A 81 -8.41 -7.78 -7.15
CA ARG A 81 -7.10 -7.86 -7.83
C ARG A 81 -5.96 -7.18 -7.07
N MET A 82 -6.28 -6.11 -6.34
CA MET A 82 -5.29 -5.37 -5.55
C MET A 82 -5.17 -5.93 -4.14
N THR A 83 -6.29 -6.37 -3.55
CA THR A 83 -6.36 -6.87 -2.17
C THR A 83 -6.17 -8.39 -2.04
N LEU A 84 -5.99 -9.09 -3.16
CA LEU A 84 -5.84 -10.55 -3.23
C LEU A 84 -7.03 -11.28 -2.57
N GLN A 85 -6.77 -12.12 -1.56
CA GLN A 85 -7.78 -12.79 -0.75
C GLN A 85 -8.58 -11.81 0.15
N GLY A 86 -8.04 -10.61 0.38
CA GLY A 86 -8.54 -9.58 1.28
C GLY A 86 -7.40 -8.90 2.04
N THR A 87 -7.71 -7.79 2.71
CA THR A 87 -6.77 -7.14 3.63
C THR A 87 -6.53 -8.05 4.83
N ASN A 88 -5.28 -8.33 5.15
CA ASN A 88 -4.88 -8.94 6.40
C ASN A 88 -4.86 -7.86 7.48
N THR A 89 -5.77 -7.93 8.45
CA THR A 89 -5.65 -7.16 9.69
C THR A 89 -5.10 -8.04 10.79
N TYR A 90 -4.35 -7.45 11.72
CA TYR A 90 -3.64 -8.21 12.75
C TYR A 90 -4.01 -7.73 14.14
N ILE A 91 -4.46 -8.65 14.98
CA ILE A 91 -4.63 -8.42 16.41
C ILE A 91 -3.37 -8.91 17.12
N VAL A 92 -2.71 -8.01 17.85
CA VAL A 92 -1.42 -8.26 18.49
C VAL A 92 -1.49 -8.03 20.00
N GLY A 93 -0.92 -8.96 20.76
CA GLY A 93 -0.92 -8.98 22.23
C GLY A 93 -1.47 -10.28 22.79
N ALA A 94 -1.18 -10.52 24.07
CA ALA A 94 -1.63 -11.68 24.84
C ALA A 94 -2.77 -11.32 25.82
N GLY A 95 -2.84 -10.06 26.28
CA GLY A 95 -3.85 -9.59 27.24
C GLY A 95 -5.25 -9.36 26.64
N LYS A 96 -6.14 -8.81 27.47
CA LYS A 96 -7.54 -8.49 27.09
C LYS A 96 -7.70 -7.21 26.27
N GLN A 97 -6.75 -6.28 26.40
CA GLN A 97 -6.66 -5.08 25.56
C GLN A 97 -5.52 -5.27 24.59
N ARG A 98 -5.79 -5.29 23.28
CA ARG A 98 -4.80 -5.62 22.26
C ARG A 98 -4.57 -4.48 21.28
N ILE A 99 -3.57 -4.62 20.42
CA ILE A 99 -3.32 -3.70 19.32
C ILE A 99 -3.98 -4.28 18.06
N LEU A 100 -4.62 -3.44 17.25
CA LEU A 100 -5.09 -3.81 15.91
C LEU A 100 -4.22 -3.10 14.86
N ILE A 101 -3.70 -3.83 13.89
CA ILE A 101 -2.98 -3.29 12.73
C ILE A 101 -3.89 -3.39 11.50
N ASP A 102 -4.14 -2.23 10.89
CA ASP A 102 -5.06 -1.97 9.77
C ASP A 102 -6.52 -2.36 10.06
N THR A 103 -7.43 -1.83 9.23
CA THR A 103 -8.87 -1.84 9.53
C THR A 103 -9.75 -2.39 8.41
N GLY A 104 -9.14 -2.93 7.35
CA GLY A 104 -9.89 -3.36 6.18
C GLY A 104 -10.61 -2.18 5.51
N ASP A 105 -11.61 -2.51 4.70
CA ASP A 105 -12.46 -1.52 4.03
C ASP A 105 -13.70 -1.10 4.86
N GLY A 106 -13.81 -1.57 6.10
CA GLY A 106 -14.91 -1.26 7.00
C GLY A 106 -16.24 -1.94 6.68
N SER A 107 -16.24 -3.01 5.88
CA SER A 107 -17.47 -3.76 5.60
C SER A 107 -18.12 -4.30 6.89
N LYS A 108 -19.45 -4.35 6.90
CA LYS A 108 -20.22 -4.89 8.04
C LYS A 108 -19.81 -6.33 8.38
N ALA A 109 -19.59 -7.16 7.35
CA ALA A 109 -19.19 -8.56 7.53
C ALA A 109 -17.80 -8.68 8.19
N TYR A 110 -16.85 -7.82 7.82
CA TYR A 110 -15.55 -7.77 8.49
C TYR A 110 -15.71 -7.37 9.97
N MET A 111 -16.51 -6.34 10.26
CA MET A 111 -16.74 -5.90 11.64
C MET A 111 -17.38 -6.99 12.50
N GLU A 112 -18.35 -7.74 11.97
CA GLU A 112 -18.96 -8.89 12.64
C GLU A 112 -17.93 -10.01 12.88
N LEU A 113 -17.09 -10.31 11.89
CA LEU A 113 -16.01 -11.29 12.01
C LEU A 113 -14.97 -10.88 13.06
N LEU A 114 -14.60 -9.61 13.10
CA LEU A 114 -13.63 -9.07 14.05
C LEU A 114 -14.17 -9.21 15.49
N VAL A 115 -15.41 -8.81 15.74
CA VAL A 115 -16.05 -8.93 17.06
C VAL A 115 -16.20 -10.40 17.46
N ALA A 116 -16.62 -11.28 16.54
CA ALA A 116 -16.68 -12.72 16.81
C ALA A 116 -15.30 -13.31 17.14
N THR A 117 -14.25 -12.84 16.47
CA THR A 117 -12.86 -13.23 16.76
C THR A 117 -12.46 -12.75 18.15
N MET A 118 -12.76 -11.50 18.52
CA MET A 118 -12.47 -10.97 19.84
C MET A 118 -13.11 -11.82 20.95
N HIS A 119 -14.39 -12.18 20.80
CA HIS A 119 -15.06 -13.08 21.74
C HIS A 119 -14.40 -14.47 21.82
N ARG A 120 -14.02 -15.04 20.66
CA ARG A 120 -13.36 -16.37 20.61
C ARG A 120 -12.02 -16.39 21.36
N PHE A 121 -11.29 -15.28 21.36
CA PHE A 121 -9.96 -15.19 21.97
C PHE A 121 -9.94 -14.42 23.31
N ASP A 122 -11.11 -14.20 23.92
CA ASP A 122 -11.27 -13.47 25.21
C ASP A 122 -10.62 -12.07 25.21
N ILE A 123 -10.88 -11.31 24.13
CA ILE A 123 -10.38 -9.95 23.93
C ILE A 123 -11.52 -8.97 24.22
N ASP A 124 -11.31 -8.05 25.17
CA ASP A 124 -12.30 -7.05 25.59
C ASP A 124 -12.30 -5.82 24.67
N GLY A 125 -11.17 -5.49 24.06
CA GLY A 125 -11.03 -4.26 23.28
C GLY A 125 -9.65 -4.05 22.70
N PHE A 126 -9.50 -2.89 22.07
CA PHE A 126 -8.23 -2.42 21.54
C PHE A 126 -7.71 -1.22 22.34
N SER A 127 -6.44 -1.27 22.74
CA SER A 127 -5.75 -0.12 23.32
C SER A 127 -5.35 0.87 22.23
N ASP A 128 -4.86 0.33 21.11
CA ASP A 128 -4.30 1.09 19.99
C ASP A 128 -4.70 0.43 18.67
N ILE A 129 -4.95 1.26 17.66
CA ILE A 129 -5.25 0.86 16.29
C ILE A 129 -4.23 1.57 15.39
N LEU A 130 -3.40 0.80 14.70
CA LEU A 130 -2.26 1.29 13.94
C LEU A 130 -2.52 1.14 12.45
N LEU A 131 -2.28 2.20 11.69
CA LEU A 131 -2.53 2.22 10.25
C LEU A 131 -1.21 2.28 9.49
N THR A 132 -1.01 1.34 8.57
CA THR A 132 0.19 1.26 7.74
C THR A 132 0.28 2.43 6.76
N HIS A 133 -0.82 2.73 6.06
CA HIS A 133 -0.86 3.79 5.05
C HIS A 133 -2.30 4.21 4.71
N GLY A 134 -2.46 5.18 3.81
CA GLY A 134 -3.74 5.84 3.56
C GLY A 134 -4.70 5.21 2.56
N HIS A 135 -4.43 4.01 2.03
CA HIS A 135 -5.37 3.37 1.12
C HIS A 135 -6.61 2.85 1.84
N PHE A 136 -7.75 2.93 1.16
CA PHE A 136 -9.08 2.75 1.77
C PHE A 136 -9.30 1.34 2.34
N ASP A 137 -8.67 0.34 1.77
CA ASP A 137 -8.69 -1.04 2.23
C ASP A 137 -7.85 -1.27 3.50
N HIS A 138 -7.11 -0.28 3.98
CA HIS A 138 -6.42 -0.29 5.27
C HIS A 138 -7.07 0.66 6.30
N VAL A 139 -7.70 1.76 5.84
CA VAL A 139 -8.27 2.81 6.71
C VAL A 139 -9.81 2.85 6.71
N GLY A 140 -10.48 2.05 5.88
CA GLY A 140 -11.92 2.15 5.67
C GLY A 140 -12.73 1.78 6.91
N GLY A 141 -12.21 0.89 7.75
CA GLY A 141 -12.84 0.46 9.01
C GLY A 141 -12.70 1.43 10.17
N CYS A 142 -11.90 2.50 10.04
CA CYS A 142 -11.62 3.43 11.13
C CYS A 142 -12.91 3.95 11.79
N TRP A 143 -13.87 4.50 11.05
CA TRP A 143 -15.10 5.06 11.66
C TRP A 143 -15.90 4.03 12.47
N ALA A 144 -16.06 2.82 11.95
CA ALA A 144 -16.79 1.77 12.65
C ALA A 144 -16.05 1.36 13.92
N LEU A 145 -14.73 1.26 13.87
CA LEU A 145 -13.89 0.90 15.00
C LEU A 145 -13.84 1.98 16.08
N GLN A 146 -13.70 3.26 15.74
CA GLN A 146 -13.70 4.32 16.75
C GLN A 146 -15.06 4.43 17.45
N LYS A 147 -16.16 4.19 16.73
CA LYS A 147 -17.49 4.14 17.34
C LYS A 147 -17.63 2.96 18.29
N ALA A 148 -17.11 1.79 17.92
CA ALA A 148 -17.16 0.58 18.74
C ALA A 148 -16.19 0.61 19.94
N PHE A 149 -15.02 1.23 19.74
CA PHE A 149 -13.90 1.29 20.68
C PHE A 149 -13.44 2.73 20.90
N PRO A 150 -14.26 3.59 21.53
CA PRO A 150 -13.99 5.02 21.62
C PRO A 150 -12.75 5.39 22.45
N LYS A 151 -12.23 4.44 23.25
CA LYS A 151 -11.01 4.62 24.04
C LYS A 151 -9.74 4.20 23.30
N ALA A 152 -9.86 3.50 22.18
CA ALA A 152 -8.70 3.06 21.41
C ALA A 152 -8.03 4.29 20.77
N LYS A 153 -6.71 4.36 20.88
CA LYS A 153 -5.92 5.40 20.22
C LYS A 153 -5.68 5.01 18.76
N MET A 154 -6.06 5.87 17.81
CA MET A 154 -5.72 5.64 16.41
C MET A 154 -4.41 6.30 16.05
N TRP A 155 -3.55 5.56 15.37
CA TRP A 155 -2.21 6.00 15.00
C TRP A 155 -2.00 5.93 13.50
N LYS A 156 -1.44 7.02 12.95
CA LYS A 156 -1.09 7.11 11.53
C LYS A 156 0.12 8.02 11.35
N LEU A 157 0.98 7.72 10.38
CA LEU A 157 2.00 8.68 9.97
C LEU A 157 1.33 9.84 9.24
N LEU A 158 1.37 11.03 9.83
CA LEU A 158 0.79 12.24 9.26
C LEU A 158 1.87 12.97 8.45
N THR A 159 1.66 13.12 7.15
CA THR A 159 2.66 13.70 6.24
C THR A 159 2.47 15.20 6.00
N TYR A 160 1.75 15.90 6.87
CA TYR A 160 1.56 17.35 6.75
C TYR A 160 2.90 18.08 6.93
N THR A 161 3.42 18.68 5.87
CA THR A 161 4.22 19.90 6.02
C THR A 161 3.27 21.08 5.98
N SER A 162 3.00 21.69 7.14
CA SER A 162 2.37 23.01 7.21
C SER A 162 3.36 24.07 6.72
N THR A 163 3.66 24.11 5.43
CA THR A 163 4.30 25.25 4.78
C THR A 163 3.53 25.59 3.52
N ALA A 164 3.15 26.86 3.38
CA ALA A 164 2.35 27.40 2.27
C ALA A 164 3.01 27.28 0.88
N THR A 165 4.13 26.56 0.77
CA THR A 165 4.99 26.44 -0.41
C THR A 165 5.26 24.99 -0.82
N ALA A 166 4.78 23.98 -0.07
CA ALA A 166 4.92 22.59 -0.50
C ALA A 166 3.99 22.32 -1.70
N PRO A 167 4.51 21.80 -2.83
CA PRO A 167 3.65 21.41 -3.95
C PRO A 167 2.65 20.37 -3.45
N ALA A 168 1.38 20.53 -3.85
CA ALA A 168 0.29 19.65 -3.47
C ALA A 168 0.70 18.18 -3.69
N CYS A 169 0.91 17.45 -2.59
CA CYS A 169 1.16 16.03 -2.63
C CYS A 169 0.01 15.37 -3.40
N GLU A 170 0.38 14.52 -4.38
CA GLU A 170 -0.56 13.88 -5.31
C GLU A 170 -1.73 13.26 -4.52
N CYS A 171 -2.95 13.52 -5.01
CA CYS A 171 -4.22 13.53 -4.29
C CYS A 171 -4.64 12.25 -3.52
N SER A 172 -3.82 11.21 -3.38
CA SER A 172 -4.09 10.04 -2.54
C SER A 172 -3.76 10.25 -1.05
N ALA A 173 -2.79 11.12 -0.73
CA ALA A 173 -2.50 11.50 0.66
C ALA A 173 -3.66 12.27 1.31
N HIS A 174 -4.65 12.71 0.52
CA HIS A 174 -5.84 13.37 1.03
C HIS A 174 -6.84 12.38 1.60
N VAL A 175 -6.90 11.10 1.15
CA VAL A 175 -7.85 10.15 1.76
C VAL A 175 -7.49 9.91 3.21
N SER A 176 -6.23 9.60 3.56
CA SER A 176 -5.78 9.41 4.95
C SER A 176 -5.80 10.68 5.79
N ASN A 177 -5.43 11.82 5.21
CA ASN A 177 -5.31 13.06 6.00
C ASN A 177 -6.64 13.82 6.11
N SER A 178 -7.61 13.61 5.21
CA SER A 178 -8.99 14.12 5.38
C SER A 178 -9.68 13.53 6.62
N PHE A 179 -9.24 12.37 7.13
CA PHE A 179 -9.77 11.82 8.39
C PHE A 179 -9.55 12.77 9.56
N VAL A 180 -8.47 13.55 9.58
CA VAL A 180 -8.14 14.48 10.69
C VAL A 180 -9.17 15.61 10.81
N HIS A 181 -9.84 15.97 9.72
CA HIS A 181 -10.84 17.05 9.72
C HIS A 181 -12.23 16.62 10.23
N ASP A 182 -12.50 15.31 10.27
CA ASP A 182 -13.81 14.73 10.65
C ASP A 182 -13.93 14.34 12.14
N GLN A 183 -13.33 15.12 13.05
CA GLN A 183 -13.31 14.87 14.51
C GLN A 183 -12.47 13.64 14.95
N PHE A 184 -11.78 13.00 14.01
CA PHE A 184 -10.90 11.87 14.30
C PHE A 184 -9.58 12.37 14.87
N HIS A 185 -9.35 12.09 16.16
CA HIS A 185 -8.07 12.40 16.80
C HIS A 185 -7.09 11.26 16.49
N MET A 186 -6.34 11.43 15.40
CA MET A 186 -5.23 10.53 15.06
C MET A 186 -3.95 11.02 15.74
N HIS A 187 -3.26 10.09 16.38
CA HIS A 187 -1.92 10.31 16.91
C HIS A 187 -0.88 10.11 15.79
N ASP A 188 0.10 11.01 15.73
CA ASP A 188 1.14 10.95 14.71
C ASP A 188 2.22 9.92 15.06
N LEU A 189 2.43 8.97 14.16
CA LEU A 189 3.51 7.99 14.24
C LEU A 189 4.90 8.59 14.02
N HIS A 190 4.99 9.83 13.50
CA HIS A 190 6.29 10.48 13.26
C HIS A 190 7.13 10.57 14.55
N ALA A 191 6.50 10.96 15.66
CA ALA A 191 7.19 11.09 16.95
C ALA A 191 7.83 9.76 17.38
N LEU A 192 7.07 8.66 17.32
CA LEU A 192 7.53 7.32 17.69
C LEU A 192 8.65 6.82 16.78
N SER A 193 8.55 7.10 15.47
CA SER A 193 9.60 6.73 14.52
C SER A 193 10.92 7.47 14.76
N VAL A 194 10.89 8.70 15.28
CA VAL A 194 12.09 9.49 15.53
C VAL A 194 12.69 9.17 16.90
N SER A 195 11.86 8.93 17.92
CA SER A 195 12.31 8.55 19.27
C SER A 195 12.70 7.08 19.39
N ASN A 196 12.41 6.25 18.38
CA ASN A 196 12.55 4.80 18.42
C ASN A 196 11.77 4.16 19.59
N GLU A 197 10.67 4.81 19.96
CA GLU A 197 9.74 4.30 20.97
C GLU A 197 8.78 3.28 20.35
N SER A 198 8.24 2.41 21.20
CA SER A 198 7.31 1.36 20.81
C SER A 198 5.98 1.50 21.53
N ILE A 199 4.91 1.08 20.85
CA ILE A 199 3.57 0.99 21.41
C ILE A 199 3.46 -0.35 22.14
N GLN A 200 3.12 -0.30 23.42
CA GLN A 200 3.15 -1.44 24.32
C GLN A 200 1.75 -1.99 24.55
N THR A 201 1.63 -3.31 24.55
CA THR A 201 0.49 -4.05 25.10
C THR A 201 1.00 -5.29 25.84
N GLU A 202 0.15 -5.94 26.62
CA GLU A 202 0.54 -7.15 27.32
C GLU A 202 1.03 -8.22 26.33
N GLY A 203 2.28 -8.65 26.48
CA GLY A 203 2.90 -9.67 25.62
C GLY A 203 3.30 -9.19 24.22
N ALA A 204 3.34 -7.88 23.94
CA ALA A 204 3.87 -7.36 22.68
C ALA A 204 4.32 -5.89 22.75
N ALA A 205 5.44 -5.59 22.08
CA ALA A 205 5.93 -4.24 21.82
C ALA A 205 6.00 -3.99 20.31
N ILE A 206 5.28 -2.98 19.82
CA ILE A 206 5.24 -2.62 18.40
C ILE A 206 6.12 -1.40 18.11
N GLY A 207 7.19 -1.60 17.35
CA GLY A 207 8.01 -0.51 16.80
C GLY A 207 7.51 -0.02 15.44
N VAL A 208 8.01 1.12 14.98
CA VAL A 208 7.57 1.79 13.75
C VAL A 208 8.76 2.02 12.82
N LEU A 209 8.62 1.59 11.57
CA LEU A 209 9.59 1.85 10.50
C LEU A 209 8.93 2.68 9.40
N ARG A 210 9.43 3.90 9.16
CA ARG A 210 9.03 4.69 7.99
C ARG A 210 9.54 4.02 6.73
N THR A 211 8.60 3.62 5.87
CA THR A 211 8.89 2.84 4.67
C THR A 211 8.19 3.44 3.46
N PRO A 212 8.50 4.71 3.11
CA PRO A 212 7.88 5.38 1.97
C PRO A 212 8.18 4.67 0.65
N GLY A 213 7.41 4.99 -0.36
CA GLY A 213 7.61 4.50 -1.72
C GLY A 213 6.36 3.85 -2.28
N HIS A 214 5.70 2.96 -1.51
CA HIS A 214 4.35 2.51 -1.86
C HIS A 214 3.38 3.70 -1.86
N THR A 215 3.33 4.39 -0.72
CA THR A 215 2.82 5.75 -0.55
C THR A 215 3.84 6.55 0.26
N ASN A 216 3.72 7.88 0.26
CA ASN A 216 4.59 8.75 1.05
C ASN A 216 4.37 8.62 2.57
N ASP A 217 3.21 8.13 2.98
CA ASP A 217 2.76 8.00 4.36
C ASP A 217 2.84 6.56 4.90
N HIS A 218 3.52 5.66 4.16
CA HIS A 218 3.62 4.25 4.48
C HIS A 218 4.60 3.97 5.64
N VAL A 219 4.16 3.11 6.56
CA VAL A 219 4.97 2.55 7.63
C VAL A 219 4.84 1.03 7.68
N CYS A 220 5.90 0.37 8.14
CA CYS A 220 5.87 -1.02 8.56
C CYS A 220 5.98 -1.06 10.09
N PHE A 221 5.41 -2.08 10.72
CA PHE A 221 5.49 -2.27 12.17
C PHE A 221 6.39 -3.44 12.51
N THR A 222 7.20 -3.32 13.56
CA THR A 222 8.07 -4.40 14.03
C THR A 222 7.53 -4.98 15.32
N LEU A 223 7.58 -6.30 15.45
CA LEU A 223 7.32 -7.03 16.69
C LEU A 223 8.57 -7.84 17.01
N ARG A 224 9.17 -7.55 18.16
CA ARG A 224 10.29 -8.34 18.68
C ARG A 224 9.73 -9.41 19.61
N ASN A 225 10.19 -10.64 19.44
CA ASN A 225 9.91 -11.71 20.39
C ASN A 225 10.99 -11.68 21.49
N ASP A 226 10.60 -11.48 22.74
CA ASP A 226 11.53 -11.30 23.85
C ASP A 226 12.35 -12.56 24.16
N ASP A 227 11.79 -13.76 23.93
CA ASP A 227 12.45 -15.04 24.24
C ASP A 227 13.52 -15.41 23.20
N THR A 228 13.22 -15.19 21.92
CA THR A 228 14.05 -15.61 20.79
C THR A 228 14.88 -14.47 20.20
N ASN A 229 14.59 -13.23 20.61
CA ASN A 229 15.12 -12.00 20.04
C ASN A 229 14.83 -11.82 18.53
N GLN A 230 13.94 -12.64 17.96
CA GLN A 230 13.58 -12.57 16.54
C GLN A 230 12.69 -11.37 16.25
N VAL A 231 12.90 -10.77 15.08
CA VAL A 231 12.07 -9.67 14.59
C VAL A 231 11.07 -10.20 13.58
N THR A 232 9.82 -9.83 13.77
CA THR A 232 8.74 -10.01 12.79
C THR A 232 8.30 -8.64 12.29
N ILE A 233 7.96 -8.52 11.01
CA ILE A 233 7.55 -7.24 10.42
C ILE A 233 6.17 -7.36 9.81
N PHE A 234 5.26 -6.47 10.21
CA PHE A 234 4.01 -6.22 9.51
C PHE A 234 4.28 -5.25 8.36
N THR A 235 4.26 -5.75 7.13
CA THR A 235 4.81 -5.03 5.97
C THR A 235 3.82 -4.15 5.25
N GLY A 236 2.53 -4.18 5.62
CA GLY A 236 1.47 -3.50 4.88
C GLY A 236 1.58 -3.82 3.38
N ASP A 237 1.62 -2.78 2.55
CA ASP A 237 1.74 -2.90 1.10
C ASP A 237 3.18 -2.72 0.59
N CYS A 238 4.16 -2.70 1.49
CA CYS A 238 5.57 -2.65 1.11
C CYS A 238 6.03 -3.99 0.51
N VAL A 239 5.68 -5.11 1.16
CA VAL A 239 5.94 -6.49 0.69
C VAL A 239 4.65 -7.29 0.87
N LEU A 240 4.20 -7.99 -0.18
CA LEU A 240 2.98 -8.79 -0.19
C LEU A 240 3.33 -10.27 -0.11
N GLY A 241 2.39 -11.09 0.37
CA GLY A 241 2.56 -12.53 0.47
C GLY A 241 2.56 -13.25 -0.88
N GLU A 242 1.93 -12.66 -1.89
CA GLU A 242 1.86 -13.20 -3.25
C GLU A 242 1.96 -12.06 -4.29
N GLY A 243 2.64 -12.32 -5.39
CA GLY A 243 2.81 -11.33 -6.46
C GLY A 243 3.75 -10.18 -6.09
N THR A 244 3.47 -9.00 -6.63
CA THR A 244 4.26 -7.78 -6.37
C THR A 244 3.33 -6.61 -6.11
N CYS A 245 3.73 -5.62 -5.32
CA CYS A 245 2.94 -4.41 -5.08
C CYS A 245 3.24 -3.29 -6.09
N THR A 246 2.37 -2.28 -6.08
CA THR A 246 2.57 -0.99 -6.76
C THR A 246 3.32 0.00 -5.87
N PHE A 247 3.88 1.05 -6.46
CA PHE A 247 4.56 2.12 -5.73
C PHE A 247 4.42 3.46 -6.45
N GLN A 248 4.52 4.54 -5.69
CA GLN A 248 4.51 5.94 -6.15
C GLN A 248 5.92 6.49 -6.38
N ASN A 249 6.92 5.98 -5.65
CA ASN A 249 8.32 6.38 -5.80
C ASN A 249 9.25 5.17 -5.65
N LEU A 250 9.95 4.80 -6.73
CA LEU A 250 10.82 3.63 -6.72
C LEU A 250 12.08 3.83 -5.88
N SER A 251 12.64 5.05 -5.81
CA SER A 251 13.87 5.30 -5.05
C SER A 251 13.62 5.11 -3.55
N GLU A 252 12.56 5.75 -3.05
CA GLU A 252 12.09 5.57 -1.67
C GLU A 252 11.72 4.11 -1.39
N TYR A 253 11.01 3.47 -2.32
CA TYR A 253 10.60 2.08 -2.16
C TYR A 253 11.80 1.13 -2.05
N MET A 254 12.83 1.29 -2.88
CA MET A 254 14.05 0.48 -2.81
C MET A 254 14.82 0.73 -1.51
N ALA A 255 14.91 1.98 -1.05
CA ALA A 255 15.51 2.29 0.25
C ALA A 255 14.73 1.64 1.41
N SER A 256 13.40 1.63 1.33
CA SER A 256 12.53 0.96 2.31
C SER A 256 12.75 -0.54 2.33
N LEU A 257 12.90 -1.21 1.18
CA LEU A 257 13.20 -2.64 1.13
C LEU A 257 14.55 -2.97 1.79
N GLU A 258 15.60 -2.17 1.52
CA GLU A 258 16.91 -2.33 2.16
C GLU A 258 16.85 -2.06 3.66
N LEU A 259 16.03 -1.10 4.11
CA LEU A 259 15.75 -0.86 5.53
C LEU A 259 15.06 -2.06 6.19
N LEU A 260 14.06 -2.66 5.54
CA LEU A 260 13.39 -3.86 6.06
C LEU A 260 14.37 -5.02 6.16
N LYS A 261 15.22 -5.21 5.15
CA LYS A 261 16.26 -6.24 5.15
C LYS A 261 17.25 -6.07 6.30
N SER A 262 17.65 -4.83 6.60
CA SER A 262 18.62 -4.54 7.66
C SER A 262 18.11 -4.82 9.08
N GLN A 263 16.79 -5.02 9.25
CA GLN A 263 16.21 -5.45 10.52
C GLN A 263 16.41 -6.95 10.81
N ASP A 264 16.99 -7.69 9.86
CA ASP A 264 17.16 -9.14 9.92
C ASP A 264 15.88 -9.90 10.32
N PRO A 265 14.74 -9.63 9.65
CA PRO A 265 13.47 -10.25 10.03
C PRO A 265 13.47 -11.75 9.77
N ALA A 266 12.83 -12.49 10.66
CA ALA A 266 12.57 -13.92 10.48
C ALA A 266 11.28 -14.14 9.66
N THR A 267 10.23 -13.35 9.91
CA THR A 267 8.91 -13.53 9.28
C THR A 267 8.32 -12.18 8.87
N LEU A 268 7.59 -12.15 7.75
CA LEU A 268 6.79 -11.01 7.32
C LEU A 268 5.30 -11.34 7.36
N TYR A 269 4.53 -10.40 7.91
CA TYR A 269 3.08 -10.39 7.96
C TYR A 269 2.55 -9.30 7.01
N PRO A 270 2.24 -9.65 5.76
CA PRO A 270 1.89 -8.67 4.72
C PRO A 270 0.48 -8.12 4.86
N GLY A 271 0.21 -6.95 4.27
CA GLY A 271 -1.13 -6.39 4.14
C GLY A 271 -2.06 -7.26 3.30
N HIS A 272 -1.51 -8.03 2.35
CA HIS A 272 -2.26 -8.99 1.55
C HIS A 272 -1.45 -10.26 1.29
N GLY A 273 -2.14 -11.39 1.16
CA GLY A 273 -1.53 -12.69 0.86
C GLY A 273 -1.04 -13.48 2.08
N PRO A 274 -0.40 -14.64 1.86
CA PRO A 274 0.09 -15.53 2.92
C PRO A 274 1.25 -14.94 3.71
N VAL A 275 1.52 -15.55 4.87
CA VAL A 275 2.70 -15.25 5.69
C VAL A 275 3.97 -15.63 4.92
N LEU A 276 5.01 -14.82 5.06
CA LEU A 276 6.33 -15.09 4.46
C LEU A 276 7.31 -15.49 5.56
N HIS A 277 7.61 -16.79 5.66
CA HIS A 277 8.54 -17.34 6.66
C HIS A 277 10.02 -17.21 6.27
N ASN A 278 10.33 -16.96 4.99
CA ASN A 278 11.68 -16.67 4.50
C ASN A 278 11.78 -15.18 4.19
N ALA A 279 11.75 -14.34 5.23
CA ALA A 279 11.59 -12.89 5.07
C ALA A 279 12.71 -12.24 4.22
N ILE A 280 13.98 -12.59 4.47
CA ILE A 280 15.12 -12.07 3.71
C ILE A 280 15.02 -12.44 2.22
N GLU A 281 14.70 -13.70 1.92
CA GLU A 281 14.54 -14.18 0.55
C GLU A 281 13.41 -13.46 -0.18
N ALA A 282 12.27 -13.23 0.50
CA ALA A 282 11.16 -12.50 -0.08
C ALA A 282 11.53 -11.04 -0.39
N ILE A 283 12.23 -10.36 0.51
CA ILE A 283 12.72 -8.98 0.28
C ILE A 283 13.73 -8.97 -0.87
N ASP A 284 14.65 -9.92 -0.92
CA ASP A 284 15.65 -10.03 -1.99
C ASP A 284 15.04 -10.32 -3.36
N MET A 285 13.97 -11.11 -3.42
CA MET A 285 13.19 -11.31 -4.64
C MET A 285 12.60 -9.98 -5.13
N TYR A 286 12.03 -9.19 -4.23
CA TYR A 286 11.47 -7.87 -4.57
C TYR A 286 12.56 -6.91 -5.08
N ILE A 287 13.69 -6.80 -4.37
CA ILE A 287 14.84 -5.97 -4.76
C ILE A 287 15.35 -6.40 -6.14
N SER A 288 15.60 -7.70 -6.32
CA SER A 288 16.10 -8.29 -7.56
C SER A 288 15.16 -8.05 -8.73
N HIS A 289 13.85 -8.20 -8.51
CA HIS A 289 12.85 -7.98 -9.55
C HIS A 289 12.84 -6.53 -10.04
N ARG A 290 13.01 -5.54 -9.16
CA ARG A 290 13.06 -4.12 -9.57
C ARG A 290 14.39 -3.76 -10.23
N ARG A 291 15.52 -4.25 -9.70
CA ARG A 291 16.84 -4.04 -10.32
C ARG A 291 16.90 -4.62 -11.73
N LYS A 292 16.38 -5.84 -11.93
CA LYS A 292 16.30 -6.46 -13.25
C LYS A 292 15.58 -5.56 -14.26
N ARG A 293 14.47 -4.91 -13.86
CA ARG A 293 13.75 -3.99 -14.74
C ARG A 293 14.57 -2.74 -15.07
N GLU A 294 15.30 -2.19 -14.09
CA GLU A 294 16.23 -1.09 -14.34
C GLU A 294 17.32 -1.50 -15.34
N ASP A 295 17.92 -2.68 -15.16
CA ASP A 295 18.96 -3.21 -16.04
C ASP A 295 18.46 -3.40 -17.48
N GLU A 296 17.23 -3.90 -17.65
CA GLU A 296 16.57 -4.04 -18.95
C GLU A 296 16.37 -2.67 -19.65
N ILE A 297 15.95 -1.65 -18.89
CA ILE A 297 15.78 -0.28 -19.41
C ILE A 297 17.13 0.31 -19.81
N VAL A 298 18.13 0.21 -18.93
CA VAL A 298 19.48 0.72 -19.17
C VAL A 298 20.09 0.03 -20.39
N ALA A 299 20.03 -1.31 -20.48
CA ALA A 299 20.54 -2.06 -21.62
C ALA A 299 19.88 -1.62 -22.94
N PHE A 300 18.57 -1.39 -22.93
CA PHE A 300 17.88 -0.90 -24.13
C PHE A 300 18.33 0.51 -24.51
N LEU A 301 18.41 1.44 -23.55
CA LEU A 301 18.87 2.81 -23.83
C LEU A 301 20.33 2.84 -24.31
N THR A 302 21.21 2.02 -23.74
CA THR A 302 22.59 1.86 -24.17
C THR A 302 22.66 1.41 -25.64
N SER A 303 21.80 0.48 -26.07
CA SER A 303 21.77 0.04 -27.47
C SER A 303 21.41 1.15 -28.48
N LEU A 304 20.74 2.22 -28.02
CA LEU A 304 20.32 3.35 -28.83
C LEU A 304 21.31 4.52 -28.83
N HIS A 305 22.40 4.43 -28.06
CA HIS A 305 23.40 5.50 -27.93
C HIS A 305 22.75 6.87 -27.63
N THR A 306 23.00 7.88 -28.47
CA THR A 306 22.47 9.24 -28.29
C THR A 306 21.04 9.43 -28.80
N ASN A 307 20.44 8.43 -29.45
CA ASN A 307 19.10 8.58 -30.03
C ASN A 307 17.99 8.51 -28.97
N GLY A 308 18.27 7.88 -27.82
CA GLY A 308 17.34 7.77 -26.70
C GLY A 308 16.03 7.05 -27.01
N ALA A 309 15.15 6.93 -26.02
CA ALA A 309 13.80 6.39 -26.21
C ALA A 309 12.77 7.09 -25.32
N THR A 310 11.56 7.24 -25.83
CA THR A 310 10.39 7.66 -25.04
C THR A 310 9.92 6.50 -24.15
N PRO A 311 9.19 6.78 -23.05
CA PRO A 311 8.59 5.74 -22.22
C PRO A 311 7.71 4.75 -23.01
N ALA A 312 7.02 5.22 -24.05
CA ALA A 312 6.19 4.35 -24.91
C ALA A 312 7.03 3.36 -25.74
N GLN A 313 8.16 3.80 -26.29
CA GLN A 313 9.09 2.93 -27.01
C GLN A 313 9.73 1.90 -26.08
N ILE A 314 10.08 2.30 -24.85
CA ILE A 314 10.60 1.39 -23.83
C ILE A 314 9.55 0.33 -23.47
N VAL A 315 8.29 0.72 -23.23
CA VAL A 315 7.20 -0.24 -23.00
C VAL A 315 7.05 -1.22 -24.17
N SER A 316 7.03 -0.71 -25.41
CA SER A 316 6.91 -1.56 -26.60
C SER A 316 8.06 -2.58 -26.74
N LYS A 317 9.26 -2.22 -26.27
CA LYS A 317 10.42 -3.11 -26.28
C LYS A 317 10.37 -4.15 -25.15
N LEU A 318 10.04 -3.72 -23.94
CA LEU A 318 10.10 -4.58 -22.75
C LEU A 318 8.87 -5.47 -22.58
N TYR A 319 7.75 -5.12 -23.20
CA TYR A 319 6.50 -5.87 -23.12
C TYR A 319 5.93 -6.13 -24.52
N PRO A 320 6.58 -6.98 -25.34
CA PRO A 320 6.09 -7.28 -26.69
C PRO A 320 4.71 -7.95 -26.61
N GLY A 321 3.74 -7.43 -27.38
CA GLY A 321 2.38 -7.97 -27.42
C GLY A 321 1.49 -7.60 -26.22
N LEU A 322 1.90 -6.63 -25.39
CA LEU A 322 1.09 -6.17 -24.26
C LEU A 322 -0.28 -5.63 -24.74
N PRO A 323 -1.41 -6.14 -24.21
CA PRO A 323 -2.73 -5.62 -24.55
C PRO A 323 -2.83 -4.10 -24.32
N TYR A 324 -3.52 -3.39 -25.21
CA TYR A 324 -3.62 -1.93 -25.18
C TYR A 324 -4.06 -1.38 -23.82
N ALA A 325 -5.03 -2.04 -23.16
CA ALA A 325 -5.52 -1.66 -21.84
C ALA A 325 -4.43 -1.68 -20.74
N LEU A 326 -3.37 -2.46 -20.90
CA LEU A 326 -2.25 -2.57 -19.96
C LEU A 326 -1.07 -1.65 -20.31
N THR A 327 -1.11 -0.96 -21.45
CA THR A 327 -0.01 -0.06 -21.87
C THR A 327 0.12 1.15 -20.96
N ILE A 328 -1.00 1.69 -20.46
CA ILE A 328 -1.03 2.84 -19.54
C ILE A 328 -0.31 2.51 -18.21
N PRO A 329 -0.68 1.44 -17.47
CA PRO A 329 0.02 1.08 -16.24
C PRO A 329 1.48 0.67 -16.48
N ALA A 330 1.79 0.00 -17.60
CA ALA A 330 3.17 -0.31 -17.97
C ALA A 330 4.00 0.95 -18.22
N LYS A 331 3.45 1.95 -18.92
CA LYS A 331 4.11 3.25 -19.14
C LYS A 331 4.36 3.97 -17.83
N ARG A 332 3.39 3.96 -16.90
CA ARG A 332 3.57 4.52 -15.56
C ARG A 332 4.69 3.81 -14.80
N ASN A 333 4.74 2.48 -14.84
CA ASN A 333 5.81 1.71 -14.20
C ASN A 333 7.19 2.07 -14.78
N VAL A 334 7.33 2.10 -16.12
CA VAL A 334 8.55 2.54 -16.79
C VAL A 334 8.93 3.97 -16.39
N GLN A 335 7.96 4.87 -16.27
CA GLN A 335 8.21 6.25 -15.82
C GLN A 335 8.80 6.31 -14.42
N LEU A 336 8.34 5.47 -13.49
CA LEU A 336 8.88 5.41 -12.12
C LEU A 336 10.33 4.91 -12.10
N HIS A 337 10.65 3.92 -12.94
CA HIS A 337 12.03 3.47 -13.13
C HIS A 337 12.91 4.57 -13.71
N LEU A 338 12.45 5.26 -14.76
CA LEU A 338 13.18 6.37 -15.37
C LEU A 338 13.44 7.51 -14.39
N ASN A 339 12.44 7.88 -13.57
CA ASN A 339 12.60 8.93 -12.56
C ASN A 339 13.71 8.58 -11.56
N LYS A 340 13.75 7.33 -11.08
CA LYS A 340 14.85 6.85 -10.22
C LYS A 340 16.19 6.87 -10.96
N LEU A 341 16.27 6.33 -12.17
CA LEU A 341 17.50 6.30 -12.97
C LEU A 341 18.05 7.70 -13.27
N VAL A 342 17.17 8.70 -13.42
CA VAL A 342 17.55 10.12 -13.53
C VAL A 342 18.15 10.61 -12.22
N GLY A 343 17.50 10.33 -11.08
CA GLY A 343 18.04 10.66 -9.75
C GLY A 343 19.40 10.00 -9.48
N ASP A 344 19.60 8.78 -9.98
CA ASP A 344 20.86 8.04 -9.89
C ASP A 344 21.93 8.52 -10.89
N GLY A 345 21.60 9.49 -11.76
CA GLY A 345 22.51 10.01 -12.78
C GLY A 345 22.82 9.06 -13.94
N LYS A 346 22.12 7.92 -14.05
CA LYS A 346 22.35 6.89 -15.09
C LYS A 346 21.72 7.26 -16.43
N VAL A 347 20.61 7.97 -16.41
CA VAL A 347 19.91 8.45 -17.61
C VAL A 347 19.58 9.93 -17.45
N PHE A 348 19.39 10.64 -18.56
CA PHE A 348 18.93 12.02 -18.54
C PHE A 348 17.75 12.23 -19.49
N PRO A 349 16.78 13.10 -19.12
CA PRO A 349 15.68 13.46 -20.00
C PRO A 349 16.15 14.44 -21.09
N ALA A 350 15.71 14.23 -22.32
CA ALA A 350 15.90 15.13 -23.44
C ALA A 350 14.64 15.99 -23.69
N PRO A 351 14.76 17.18 -24.32
CA PRO A 351 13.62 18.06 -24.60
C PRO A 351 12.51 17.41 -25.44
N SER A 352 12.84 16.35 -26.20
CA SER A 352 11.87 15.57 -27.00
C SER A 352 10.99 14.63 -26.17
N GLY A 353 11.16 14.57 -24.84
CA GLY A 353 10.47 13.60 -23.98
C GLY A 353 11.07 12.18 -24.05
N SER A 354 12.23 12.04 -24.68
CA SER A 354 13.03 10.81 -24.67
C SER A 354 14.03 10.82 -23.52
N TYR A 355 14.51 9.63 -23.16
CA TYR A 355 15.56 9.42 -22.18
C TYR A 355 16.80 8.85 -22.86
N GLN A 356 17.97 9.31 -22.46
CA GLN A 356 19.26 8.90 -23.02
C GLN A 356 20.17 8.38 -21.89
N ILE A 357 21.08 7.47 -22.23
CA ILE A 357 22.10 7.01 -21.29
C ILE A 357 23.11 8.13 -21.02
N THR A 358 23.48 8.35 -19.77
CA THR A 358 24.57 9.27 -19.44
C THR A 358 25.88 8.72 -20.03
N LYS A 359 26.67 9.55 -20.73
CA LYS A 359 27.89 9.16 -21.47
C LYS A 359 29.07 8.66 -20.61
N ALA A 360 28.84 8.29 -19.36
CA ALA A 360 29.87 7.81 -18.43
C ALA A 360 29.39 6.54 -17.71
N LEU A 361 29.54 5.39 -18.37
CA LEU A 361 29.60 4.07 -17.74
C LEU A 361 30.74 3.28 -18.36
#